data_AF-A0A495ZK05-F1
#
_entry.id   AF-A0A495ZK05-F1
#
_cell.length_a   1.000
_cell.length_b   1.000
_cell.length_c   1.000
_cell.angle_alpha   90.00
_cell.angle_beta   90.00
_cell.angle_gamma   90.00
#
_symmetry.space_group_name_H-M   'P 1'
#
loop_
_entity.id
_entity.type
_entity.pdbx_description
1 polymer ?
#
loop_
_entity_poly.entity_id
_entity_poly.type
_entity_poly.pdbx_seq_one_letter_code
_entity_poly.pdbx_strand_id
1 'polypeptide(L)'
;MLSGLLHPHQAIADFIKGGIVQESSVYQHLVETAEASYQREARQDAIRYLFAVLEFRFDGLAVQVLRPVLENIKDLERLQELHNEALHVESFEAFPHTLGMNGNEQ
;
A
#
# COMPACT_ATOMS: atom_id res chain seq x y z
N MET A 1 -18.57 -27.76 6.40
CA MET A 1 -18.38 -26.48 5.69
C MET A 1 -16.90 -26.14 5.76
N LEU A 2 -16.19 -26.29 4.65
CA LEU A 2 -14.75 -26.05 4.54
C LEU A 2 -14.52 -24.54 4.33
N SER A 3 -14.42 -23.77 5.41
CA SER A 3 -13.77 -22.45 5.32
C SER A 3 -12.27 -22.64 5.38
N GLY A 4 -11.74 -23.18 4.29
CA GLY A 4 -10.35 -23.05 3.91
C GLY A 4 -10.13 -21.65 3.38
N LEU A 5 -9.85 -20.71 4.26
CA LEU A 5 -8.92 -19.64 3.95
C LEU A 5 -7.67 -19.93 4.79
N LEU A 6 -6.88 -20.87 4.28
CA LEU A 6 -5.48 -20.94 4.60
C LEU A 6 -4.94 -19.56 4.23
N HIS A 7 -4.62 -18.73 5.21
CA HIS A 7 -3.76 -17.57 4.96
C HIS A 7 -2.45 -18.16 4.43
N PRO A 8 -2.11 -18.01 3.14
CA PRO A 8 -0.93 -18.67 2.57
C PRO A 8 0.34 -18.26 3.33
N HIS A 9 0.35 -17.07 3.92
CA HIS A 9 1.40 -16.56 4.79
C HIS A 9 1.61 -17.41 6.05
N GLN A 10 0.54 -17.89 6.70
CA GLN A 10 0.65 -18.73 7.90
C GLN A 10 1.21 -20.11 7.55
N ALA A 11 0.73 -20.69 6.44
CA ALA A 11 1.19 -21.99 5.97
C ALA A 11 2.65 -21.98 5.50
N ILE A 12 3.10 -20.89 4.85
CA ILE A 12 4.50 -20.70 4.49
C ILE A 12 5.35 -20.51 5.75
N ALA A 13 4.92 -19.69 6.71
CA ALA A 13 5.66 -19.48 7.96
C ALA A 13 5.80 -20.79 8.77
N ASP A 14 4.73 -21.59 8.85
CA ASP A 14 4.74 -22.87 9.57
C ASP A 14 5.58 -23.94 8.85
N PHE A 15 5.57 -23.97 7.51
CA PHE A 15 6.44 -24.84 6.70
C PHE A 15 7.92 -24.50 6.87
N ILE A 16 8.27 -23.20 6.87
CA ILE A 16 9.65 -22.74 7.06
C ILE A 16 10.12 -23.03 8.50
N LYS A 17 9.27 -22.86 9.52
CA LYS A 17 9.58 -23.21 10.93
C LYS A 17 9.85 -24.69 11.15
N GLY A 18 9.24 -25.58 10.37
CA GLY A 18 9.37 -27.04 10.53
C GLY A 18 10.68 -27.63 10.00
N GLY A 19 11.37 -26.93 9.08
CA GLY A 19 12.58 -27.44 8.41
C GLY A 19 13.83 -26.56 8.54
N ILE A 20 13.68 -25.28 8.89
CA ILE A 20 14.79 -24.31 8.99
C ILE A 20 14.87 -23.85 10.44
N VAL A 21 16.04 -23.98 11.06
CA VAL A 21 16.30 -23.45 12.40
C VAL A 21 16.03 -21.94 12.37
N GLN A 22 15.20 -21.42 13.28
CA GLN A 22 14.83 -19.99 13.34
C GLN A 22 16.05 -19.05 13.46
N GLU A 23 17.20 -19.58 13.91
CA GLU A 23 18.49 -18.88 14.02
C GLU A 23 19.35 -18.96 12.73
N SER A 24 18.90 -19.67 11.70
CA SER A 24 19.61 -19.74 10.42
C SER A 24 19.44 -18.44 9.66
N SER A 25 20.55 -17.94 9.09
CA SER A 25 20.54 -16.78 8.19
C SER A 25 19.57 -16.94 7.01
N VAL A 26 19.27 -18.17 6.61
CA VAL A 26 18.27 -18.49 5.58
C VAL A 26 16.86 -18.17 6.05
N TYR A 27 16.50 -18.48 7.31
CA TYR A 27 15.18 -18.18 7.87
C TYR A 27 14.97 -16.66 7.94
N GLN A 28 15.97 -15.95 8.46
CA GLN A 28 15.93 -14.50 8.62
C GLN A 28 15.78 -13.79 7.26
N HIS A 29 16.56 -14.22 6.26
CA HIS A 29 16.46 -13.71 4.89
C HIS A 29 15.08 -13.96 4.24
N LEU A 30 14.47 -15.13 4.48
CA LEU A 30 13.13 -15.45 3.96
C LEU A 30 12.04 -14.61 4.61
N VAL A 31 12.13 -14.38 5.92
CA VAL A 31 11.19 -13.50 6.65
C VAL A 31 11.31 -12.07 6.14
N GLU A 32 12.53 -11.53 6.05
CA GLU A 32 12.78 -10.18 5.50
C GLU A 32 12.24 -10.03 4.07
N THR A 33 12.47 -11.04 3.22
CA THR A 33 11.98 -11.03 1.84
C THR A 33 10.45 -11.11 1.78
N ALA A 34 9.83 -11.93 2.63
CA ALA A 34 8.39 -12.05 2.71
C ALA A 34 7.75 -10.74 3.20
N GLU A 35 8.28 -10.12 4.24
CA GLU A 35 7.81 -8.82 4.74
C GLU A 35 7.96 -7.72 3.69
N ALA A 36 9.09 -7.67 2.97
CA ALA A 36 9.29 -6.71 1.89
C ALA A 36 8.31 -6.90 0.73
N SER A 37 7.99 -8.15 0.37
CA SER A 37 6.98 -8.45 -0.66
C SER A 37 5.58 -8.03 -0.22
N TYR A 38 5.21 -8.33 1.04
CA TYR A 38 3.92 -7.94 1.60
C TYR A 38 3.74 -6.42 1.67
N GLN A 39 4.76 -5.69 2.12
CA GLN A 39 4.72 -4.23 2.14
C GLN A 39 4.58 -3.64 0.74
N ARG A 40 5.24 -4.22 -0.27
CA ARG A 40 5.10 -3.79 -1.66
C ARG A 40 3.69 -4.01 -2.19
N GLU A 41 3.09 -5.17 -1.91
CA GLU A 41 1.71 -5.49 -2.32
C GLU A 41 0.69 -4.57 -1.64
N ALA A 42 0.78 -4.42 -0.31
CA ALA A 42 -0.09 -3.54 0.45
C ALA A 42 -0.03 -2.09 -0.05
N ARG A 43 1.17 -1.63 -0.44
CA ARG A 43 1.38 -0.32 -1.04
C ARG A 43 0.74 -0.18 -2.42
N GLN A 44 0.89 -1.18 -3.28
CA GLN A 44 0.26 -1.17 -4.60
C GLN A 44 -1.26 -1.18 -4.50
N ASP A 45 -1.80 -1.96 -3.57
CA ASP A 45 -3.23 -2.00 -3.28
C ASP A 45 -3.73 -0.66 -2.74
N ALA A 46 -3.01 -0.02 -1.81
CA ALA A 46 -3.35 1.29 -1.29
C ALA A 46 -3.41 2.36 -2.40
N ILE A 47 -2.41 2.37 -3.29
CA ILE A 47 -2.41 3.26 -4.48
C ILE A 47 -3.61 2.95 -5.38
N ARG A 48 -3.87 1.67 -5.70
CA ARG A 48 -4.99 1.27 -6.56
C ARG A 48 -6.34 1.73 -5.99
N TYR A 49 -6.55 1.52 -4.69
CA TYR A 49 -7.80 1.91 -4.03
C TYR A 49 -7.95 3.43 -3.93
N LEU A 50 -6.87 4.15 -3.66
CA LEU A 50 -6.86 5.61 -3.69
C LEU A 50 -7.24 6.14 -5.09
N PHE A 51 -6.66 5.57 -6.15
CA PHE A 51 -7.05 5.90 -7.54
C PHE A 51 -8.52 5.62 -7.81
N ALA A 52 -9.02 4.45 -7.40
CA ALA A 52 -10.42 4.10 -7.61
C ALA A 52 -11.38 5.10 -6.93
N VAL A 53 -11.05 5.58 -5.73
CA VAL A 53 -11.85 6.61 -5.03
C VAL A 53 -11.79 7.94 -5.78
N LEU A 54 -10.59 8.39 -6.18
CA LEU A 54 -10.44 9.66 -6.88
C LEU A 54 -11.13 9.64 -8.25
N GLU A 55 -10.99 8.57 -9.03
CA GLU A 55 -11.66 8.38 -10.33
C GLU A 55 -13.18 8.23 -10.19
N PHE A 56 -13.68 7.71 -9.06
CA PHE A 56 -15.11 7.65 -8.79
C PHE A 56 -15.69 9.03 -8.45
N ARG A 57 -14.94 9.86 -7.70
CA ARG A 57 -15.43 11.16 -7.22
C ARG A 57 -15.17 12.30 -8.20
N PHE A 58 -14.13 12.20 -9.02
CA PHE A 58 -13.62 13.27 -9.86
C PHE A 58 -13.36 12.79 -11.30
N ASP A 59 -13.05 13.73 -12.20
CA ASP A 59 -12.73 13.40 -13.59
C ASP A 59 -11.49 12.50 -13.66
N GLY A 60 -11.67 11.28 -14.18
CA GLY A 60 -10.62 10.27 -14.25
C GLY A 60 -9.37 10.71 -15.03
N LEU A 61 -9.48 11.62 -16.01
CA LEU A 61 -8.32 12.13 -16.75
C LEU A 61 -7.48 13.07 -15.88
N ALA A 62 -8.11 13.90 -15.07
CA ALA A 62 -7.42 14.79 -14.14
C ALA A 62 -6.70 13.98 -13.04
N VAL A 63 -7.33 12.90 -12.57
CA VAL A 63 -6.78 12.01 -11.55
C VAL A 63 -5.49 11.33 -12.01
N GLN A 64 -5.37 10.93 -13.28
CA GLN A 64 -4.15 10.26 -13.78
C GLN A 64 -2.89 11.13 -13.66
N VAL A 65 -3.02 12.46 -13.62
CA VAL A 65 -1.89 13.38 -13.42
C VAL A 65 -1.20 13.15 -12.07
N LEU A 66 -1.94 12.65 -11.07
CA LEU A 66 -1.42 12.38 -9.72
C LEU A 66 -0.71 11.03 -9.59
N ARG A 67 -0.80 10.16 -10.61
CA ARG A 67 -0.19 8.83 -10.60
C ARG A 67 1.30 8.83 -10.27
N PRO A 68 2.17 9.59 -10.97
CA PRO A 68 3.59 9.61 -10.63
C PRO A 68 3.85 10.11 -9.20
N VAL A 69 3.03 11.02 -8.68
CA VAL A 69 3.17 11.55 -7.31
C VAL A 69 2.85 10.47 -6.28
N LEU A 70 1.70 9.81 -6.42
CA LEU A 70 1.27 8.74 -5.52
C LEU A 70 2.18 7.50 -5.59
N GLU A 71 2.67 7.16 -6.78
CA GLU A 71 3.67 6.09 -6.97
C GLU A 71 5.05 6.43 -6.42
N ASN A 72 5.34 7.69 -6.09
CA ASN A 72 6.60 8.05 -5.44
C ASN A 72 6.55 7.89 -3.91
N ILE A 73 5.36 7.97 -3.30
CA ILE A 73 5.17 7.85 -1.84
C ILE A 73 5.54 6.42 -1.39
N LYS A 74 6.59 6.27 -0.60
CA LYS A 74 7.05 4.95 -0.11
C LYS A 74 6.33 4.50 1.16
N ASP A 75 5.84 5.46 1.93
CA ASP A 75 5.15 5.26 3.18
C ASP A 75 3.71 4.74 2.95
N LEU A 76 3.42 3.56 3.49
CA LEU A 76 2.10 2.93 3.38
C LEU A 76 1.05 3.65 4.24
N GLU A 77 1.42 4.10 5.44
CA GLU A 77 0.52 4.81 6.34
C GLU A 77 0.10 6.13 5.69
N ARG A 78 1.05 6.83 5.07
CA ARG A 78 0.75 8.04 4.31
C ARG A 78 -0.24 7.80 3.16
N LEU A 79 -0.11 6.68 2.45
CA LEU A 79 -1.06 6.32 1.38
C LEU A 79 -2.46 6.00 1.94
N GLN A 80 -2.55 5.41 3.13
CA GLN A 80 -3.82 5.14 3.81
C GLN A 80 -4.48 6.44 4.31
N GLU A 81 -3.72 7.37 4.85
CA GLU A 81 -4.22 8.71 5.20
C GLU A 81 -4.79 9.41 3.96
N LEU A 82 -4.05 9.40 2.85
CA LEU A 82 -4.50 10.01 1.60
C LEU A 82 -5.76 9.34 1.05
N HIS A 83 -5.91 8.02 1.21
CA HIS A 83 -7.15 7.32 0.89
C HIS A 83 -8.32 7.86 1.70
N ASN A 84 -8.14 8.04 3.01
CA ASN A 84 -9.18 8.60 3.87
C ASN A 84 -9.49 10.05 3.48
N GLU A 85 -8.47 10.89 3.24
CA GLU A 85 -8.67 12.26 2.79
C GLU A 85 -9.41 12.32 1.45
N ALA A 86 -9.08 11.44 0.50
CA ALA A 86 -9.75 11.36 -0.80
C ALA A 86 -11.26 11.08 -0.69
N LEU A 87 -11.74 10.51 0.42
CA LEU A 87 -13.17 10.33 0.70
C LEU A 87 -13.85 11.61 1.21
N HIS A 88 -13.10 12.52 1.83
CA HIS A 88 -13.63 13.70 2.53
C HIS A 88 -13.41 15.02 1.79
N VAL A 89 -12.40 15.12 0.92
CA VAL A 89 -12.12 16.36 0.18
C VAL A 89 -13.32 16.82 -0.65
N GLU A 90 -13.59 18.12 -0.66
CA GLU A 90 -14.77 18.70 -1.30
C GLU A 90 -14.64 18.77 -2.83
N SER A 91 -13.41 18.89 -3.35
CA SER A 91 -13.12 18.95 -4.79
C SER A 91 -11.78 18.31 -5.13
N PHE A 92 -11.57 18.04 -6.42
CA PHE A 92 -10.30 17.50 -6.90
C PHE A 92 -9.14 18.47 -6.66
N GLU A 93 -9.37 19.77 -6.82
CA GLU A 93 -8.37 20.84 -6.63
C GLU A 93 -7.92 20.97 -5.16
N ALA A 94 -8.77 20.58 -4.20
CA ALA A 94 -8.42 20.56 -2.79
C ALA A 94 -7.49 19.38 -2.43
N PHE A 95 -7.50 18.30 -3.21
CA PHE A 95 -6.71 17.10 -2.93
C PHE A 95 -5.18 17.29 -3.06
N PRO A 96 -4.65 18.03 -4.05
CA PRO A 96 -3.23 18.39 -4.09
C PRO A 96 -2.71 19.10 -2.82
N HIS A 97 -3.56 19.84 -2.10
CA HIS A 97 -3.17 20.43 -0.82
C HIS A 97 -2.92 19.35 0.24
N THR A 98 -3.72 18.27 0.25
CA THR A 98 -3.51 17.14 1.17
C THR A 98 -2.29 16.32 0.81
N LEU A 99 -1.86 16.31 -0.45
CA LEU A 99 -0.60 15.72 -0.92
C LEU A 99 0.65 16.52 -0.48
N GLY A 100 0.48 17.72 0.09
CA GLY A 100 1.61 18.62 0.37
C GLY A 100 2.21 19.24 -0.90
N MET A 101 1.48 19.25 -2.02
CA MET A 101 1.95 19.89 -3.27
C MET A 101 1.93 21.43 -3.20
N ASN A 102 1.62 22.01 -2.04
CA ASN A 102 1.73 23.43 -1.75
C ASN A 102 2.69 23.63 -0.57
N GLY A 103 3.99 23.71 -0.85
CA GLY A 103 4.98 24.05 0.17
C GLY A 103 6.38 23.46 0.02
N ASN A 104 6.93 23.35 -1.20
CA ASN A 104 8.38 23.33 -1.37
C ASN A 104 8.91 24.78 -1.35
N GLU A 105 8.71 25.45 -0.22
CA GLU A 105 9.43 26.68 0.16
C GLU A 105 9.67 26.62 1.67
N GLN A 106 10.72 25.91 2.09
CA GLN A 106 11.68 26.29 3.13
C GLN A 106 12.81 25.26 3.24
#